data_AF-A0A0B5D8F2-F1
#
_entry.id   AF-A0A0B5D8F2-F1
#
_cell.length_a   1.000
_cell.length_b   1.000
_cell.length_c   1.000
_cell.angle_alpha   90.00
_cell.angle_beta   90.00
_cell.angle_gamma   90.00
#
_symmetry.space_group_name_H-M   'P 1'
#
loop_
_entity.id
_entity.type
_entity.pdbx_description
1 polymer ?
#
loop_
_entity_poly.entity_id
_entity_poly.type
_entity_poly.pdbx_seq_one_letter_code
_entity_poly.pdbx_strand_id
1 'polypeptide(L)'
;MTAVVEALRGLSPAVLVHAESGAPKASAGVLSHQGAQVVPGLGGQVTRLLSGEVRVQSLPDLTGARTFTMLAWFRGGAHSSTRRLVGRENGSTWVTLEVGRDGLPATGIASTNGGWSIRVPGGRRVDDGHWHLIGVVVTRRPGPFGLDSGGVDVRLWVDDDWSRAGYIDPGLFGRAVRLEMTTPVVVGRSAAGASPLVGEAGPVAVFTRALSASQMRGVWGVVPDQSAEFRGWGIAI
;
A
#
# COMPACT_ATOMS: atom_id res chain seq x y z
N MET A 1 -12.47 0.77 13.96
CA MET A 1 -11.94 0.16 12.71
C MET A 1 -13.02 -0.33 11.74
N THR A 2 -14.17 -0.82 12.22
CA THR A 2 -15.29 -1.27 11.35
C THR A 2 -15.70 -0.21 10.31
N ALA A 3 -15.81 1.05 10.71
CA ALA A 3 -16.12 2.17 9.81
C ALA A 3 -15.10 2.34 8.67
N VAL A 4 -13.80 2.11 8.92
CA VAL A 4 -12.74 2.16 7.89
C VAL A 4 -12.95 1.05 6.87
N VAL A 5 -13.22 -0.16 7.35
CA VAL A 5 -13.45 -1.34 6.50
C VAL A 5 -14.69 -1.13 5.64
N GLU A 6 -15.77 -0.59 6.20
CA GLU A 6 -17.00 -0.26 5.48
C GLU A 6 -16.79 0.82 4.43
N ALA A 7 -16.09 1.92 4.78
CA ALA A 7 -15.75 2.97 3.83
C ALA A 7 -14.94 2.43 2.65
N LEU A 8 -13.96 1.56 2.92
CA LEU A 8 -13.18 0.90 1.87
C LEU A 8 -14.04 -0.05 1.05
N ARG A 9 -14.89 -0.89 1.66
CA ARG A 9 -15.82 -1.79 0.94
C ARG A 9 -16.75 -1.01 0.02
N GLY A 10 -17.25 0.16 0.46
CA GLY A 10 -18.10 1.04 -0.34
C GLY A 10 -17.43 1.58 -1.61
N LEU A 11 -16.09 1.57 -1.67
CA LEU A 11 -15.33 1.94 -2.86
C LEU A 11 -15.04 0.77 -3.81
N SER A 12 -15.48 -0.44 -3.45
CA SER A 12 -15.34 -1.69 -4.21
C SER A 12 -13.88 -2.04 -4.58
N PRO A 13 -13.03 -2.37 -3.59
CA PRO A 13 -11.66 -2.77 -3.82
C PRO A 13 -11.62 -4.14 -4.49
N ALA A 14 -10.63 -4.36 -5.35
CA ALA A 14 -10.34 -5.67 -5.90
C ALA A 14 -9.84 -6.63 -4.79
N VAL A 15 -9.07 -6.08 -3.83
CA VAL A 15 -8.61 -6.80 -2.65
C VAL A 15 -8.68 -5.88 -1.44
N LEU A 16 -9.29 -6.34 -0.36
CA LEU A 16 -9.30 -5.69 0.94
C LEU A 16 -8.79 -6.67 1.99
N VAL A 17 -7.64 -6.37 2.58
CA VAL A 17 -7.06 -7.09 3.72
C VAL A 17 -7.38 -6.32 4.99
N HIS A 18 -7.97 -7.00 5.98
CA HIS A 18 -8.32 -6.42 7.28
C HIS A 18 -8.34 -7.52 8.35
N ALA A 19 -8.61 -7.17 9.60
CA ALA A 19 -8.79 -8.11 10.69
C ALA A 19 -10.25 -8.14 11.08
N GLU A 20 -10.73 -9.34 11.32
CA GLU A 20 -12.08 -9.60 11.80
C GLU A 20 -11.98 -10.75 12.81
N SER A 21 -12.54 -10.55 14.00
CA SER A 21 -12.58 -11.56 15.07
C SER A 21 -11.21 -12.17 15.40
N GLY A 22 -10.15 -11.34 15.43
CA GLY A 22 -8.80 -11.78 15.79
C GLY A 22 -8.04 -12.53 14.70
N ALA A 23 -8.53 -12.56 13.46
CA ALA A 23 -7.85 -13.20 12.33
C ALA A 23 -7.77 -12.27 11.10
N PRO A 24 -6.72 -12.38 10.27
CA PRO A 24 -6.68 -11.65 9.01
C PRO A 24 -7.73 -12.21 8.05
N LYS A 25 -8.35 -11.33 7.27
CA LYS A 25 -9.34 -11.63 6.24
C LYS A 25 -8.95 -10.92 4.95
N ALA A 26 -9.24 -11.56 3.82
CA ALA A 26 -9.20 -10.93 2.51
C ALA A 26 -10.58 -11.04 1.84
N SER A 27 -10.98 -9.99 1.13
CA SER A 27 -12.23 -9.99 0.35
C SER A 27 -12.19 -10.87 -0.90
N ALA A 28 -10.99 -11.25 -1.35
CA ALA A 28 -10.76 -12.03 -2.56
C ALA A 28 -9.45 -12.82 -2.45
N GLY A 29 -9.29 -13.83 -3.30
CA GLY A 29 -8.10 -14.67 -3.35
C GLY A 29 -7.99 -15.65 -2.18
N VAL A 30 -6.84 -16.33 -2.10
CA VAL A 30 -6.51 -17.26 -1.02
C VAL A 30 -5.53 -16.57 -0.06
N LEU A 31 -5.95 -16.43 1.19
CA LEU A 31 -5.15 -15.82 2.24
C LEU A 31 -4.17 -16.84 2.82
N SER A 32 -2.90 -16.46 2.93
CA SER A 32 -1.92 -17.14 3.80
C SER A 32 -1.19 -16.11 4.64
N HIS A 33 -0.71 -16.50 5.81
CA HIS A 33 0.07 -15.62 6.67
C HIS A 33 1.18 -16.41 7.38
N GLN A 34 2.30 -15.74 7.63
CA GLN A 34 3.43 -16.32 8.36
C GLN A 34 3.92 -15.29 9.37
N GLY A 35 3.90 -15.65 10.66
CA GLY A 35 4.36 -14.77 11.74
C GLY A 35 3.50 -13.51 11.97
N ALA A 36 2.40 -13.36 11.23
CA ALA A 36 1.42 -12.30 11.44
C ALA A 36 0.65 -12.54 12.75
N GLN A 37 0.75 -11.60 13.67
CA GLN A 37 -0.01 -11.61 14.93
C GLN A 37 -1.10 -10.54 14.89
N VAL A 38 -2.36 -10.96 14.81
CA VAL A 38 -3.50 -10.05 14.93
C VAL A 38 -3.78 -9.82 16.41
N VAL A 39 -3.68 -8.57 16.84
CA VAL A 39 -3.94 -8.18 18.24
C VAL A 39 -5.25 -7.39 18.30
N PRO A 40 -6.16 -7.69 19.23
CA PRO A 40 -7.33 -6.83 19.47
C PRO A 40 -6.86 -5.42 19.86
N GLY A 41 -7.26 -4.41 19.08
CA GLY A 41 -7.21 -3.02 19.55
C GLY A 41 -8.29 -2.76 20.60
N LEU A 42 -8.15 -1.69 21.40
CA LEU A 42 -9.27 -1.13 22.17
C LEU A 42 -10.37 -0.76 21.15
N GLY A 43 -11.48 -1.50 21.14
CA GLY A 43 -12.51 -1.45 20.08
C GLY A 43 -12.64 -2.73 19.22
N GLY A 44 -11.84 -3.77 19.48
CA GLY A 44 -12.12 -5.15 19.06
C GLY A 44 -11.72 -5.57 17.64
N GLN A 45 -11.17 -4.69 16.79
CA GLN A 45 -10.87 -5.05 15.39
C GLN A 45 -9.66 -4.27 14.82
N VAL A 46 -8.41 -4.60 15.11
CA VAL A 46 -7.24 -4.02 14.41
C VAL A 46 -6.37 -5.16 13.90
N THR A 47 -5.96 -5.13 12.63
CA THR A 47 -4.86 -5.98 12.18
C THR A 47 -3.58 -5.36 12.71
N ARG A 48 -3.11 -5.76 13.88
CA ARG A 48 -1.71 -5.53 14.17
C ARG A 48 -0.91 -6.46 13.27
N LEU A 49 0.18 -5.98 12.67
CA LEU A 49 1.18 -6.83 12.06
C LEU A 49 2.45 -6.56 12.84
N LEU A 50 2.53 -7.13 14.05
CA LEU A 50 3.69 -6.97 14.94
C LEU A 50 4.97 -7.53 14.32
N SER A 51 4.80 -8.58 13.53
CA SER A 51 5.84 -9.24 12.74
C SER A 51 5.19 -9.99 11.58
N GLY A 52 6.01 -10.46 10.64
CA GLY A 52 5.57 -11.41 9.62
C GLY A 52 4.94 -10.78 8.38
N GLU A 53 4.16 -11.59 7.66
CA GLU A 53 3.55 -11.20 6.40
C GLU A 53 2.16 -11.81 6.23
N VAL A 54 1.31 -11.09 5.49
CA VAL A 54 0.05 -11.59 4.97
C VAL A 54 0.13 -11.58 3.45
N ARG A 55 -0.17 -12.71 2.83
CA ARG A 55 -0.18 -12.88 1.37
C ARG A 55 -1.59 -13.18 0.90
N VAL A 56 -2.04 -12.45 -0.10
CA VAL A 56 -3.27 -12.77 -0.83
C VAL A 56 -2.88 -13.31 -2.20
N GLN A 57 -3.15 -14.59 -2.41
CA GLN A 57 -2.76 -15.36 -3.59
C GLN A 57 -3.96 -15.59 -4.51
N SER A 58 -3.71 -16.22 -5.67
CA SER A 58 -4.75 -16.57 -6.65
C SER A 58 -5.56 -15.36 -7.12
N LEU A 59 -4.87 -14.23 -7.28
CA LEU A 59 -5.45 -12.98 -7.75
C LEU A 59 -5.24 -12.84 -9.25
N PRO A 60 -6.19 -12.22 -9.98
CA PRO A 60 -5.98 -11.85 -11.37
C PRO A 60 -4.89 -10.77 -11.46
N ASP A 61 -4.57 -10.34 -12.68
CA ASP A 61 -3.77 -9.14 -12.85
C ASP A 61 -4.56 -7.90 -12.43
N LEU A 62 -3.98 -7.14 -11.49
CA LEU A 62 -4.55 -5.92 -10.92
C LEU A 62 -3.83 -4.66 -11.42
N THR A 63 -2.68 -4.83 -12.09
CA THR A 63 -1.71 -3.76 -12.34
C THR A 63 -1.39 -3.56 -13.81
N GLY A 64 -1.65 -4.53 -14.68
CA GLY A 64 -1.36 -4.44 -16.12
C GLY A 64 -2.14 -3.37 -16.87
N ALA A 65 -3.30 -2.94 -16.36
CA ALA A 65 -4.03 -1.80 -16.93
C ALA A 65 -3.28 -0.46 -16.78
N ARG A 66 -2.20 -0.42 -15.97
CA ARG A 66 -1.45 0.80 -15.58
C ARG A 66 -2.30 1.88 -14.90
N THR A 67 -3.47 1.48 -14.42
CA THR A 67 -4.37 2.33 -13.66
C THR A 67 -4.86 1.56 -12.45
N PHE A 68 -4.42 1.95 -11.27
CA PHE A 68 -4.76 1.26 -10.03
C PHE A 68 -4.46 2.14 -8.81
N THR A 69 -4.95 1.74 -7.65
CA THR A 69 -4.65 2.37 -6.37
C THR A 69 -4.27 1.31 -5.35
N MET A 70 -3.22 1.54 -4.57
CA MET A 70 -2.91 0.76 -3.37
C MET A 70 -2.92 1.70 -2.18
N LEU A 71 -3.60 1.35 -1.10
CA LEU A 71 -3.61 2.13 0.13
C LEU A 71 -3.46 1.24 1.36
N ALA A 72 -2.90 1.82 2.40
CA ALA A 72 -2.73 1.19 3.70
C ALA A 72 -2.91 2.24 4.80
N TRP A 73 -3.65 1.87 5.85
CA TRP A 73 -3.55 2.55 7.12
C TRP A 73 -2.28 2.10 7.84
N PHE A 74 -1.49 3.04 8.33
CA PHE A 74 -0.25 2.76 9.04
C PHE A 74 -0.19 3.53 10.34
N ARG A 75 0.31 2.88 11.38
CA ARG A 75 0.71 3.51 12.62
C ARG A 75 1.97 2.84 13.12
N GLY A 76 3.00 3.62 13.40
CA GLY A 76 4.25 3.08 13.93
C GLY A 76 5.19 4.18 14.35
N GLY A 77 6.26 3.79 15.04
CA GLY A 77 7.32 4.69 15.49
C GLY A 77 8.56 4.64 14.62
N ALA A 78 9.53 5.49 14.96
CA ALA A 78 10.86 5.51 14.37
C ALA A 78 11.53 4.13 14.35
N HIS A 79 12.35 3.91 13.33
CA HIS A 79 12.91 2.58 13.03
C HIS A 79 14.16 2.64 12.17
N SER A 80 14.91 1.52 12.16
CA SER A 80 16.21 1.44 11.50
C SER A 80 16.17 0.92 10.06
N SER A 81 15.05 0.39 9.58
CA SER A 81 14.93 -0.25 8.26
C SER A 81 13.61 0.00 7.54
N THR A 82 13.62 0.08 6.21
CA THR A 82 12.41 0.28 5.42
C THR A 82 11.37 -0.80 5.68
N ARG A 83 10.13 -0.37 5.92
CA ARG A 83 8.98 -1.20 6.25
C ARG A 83 8.02 -1.26 5.08
N ARG A 84 7.72 -2.46 4.58
CA ARG A 84 6.73 -2.63 3.51
C ARG A 84 5.32 -2.63 4.09
N LEU A 85 4.47 -1.71 3.62
CA LEU A 85 3.04 -1.70 3.93
C LEU A 85 2.32 -2.70 3.02
N VAL A 86 2.43 -2.49 1.71
CA VAL A 86 1.83 -3.37 0.70
C VAL A 86 2.67 -3.36 -0.56
N GLY A 87 2.75 -4.49 -1.25
CA GLY A 87 3.34 -4.51 -2.58
C GLY A 87 3.04 -5.79 -3.35
N ARG A 88 3.47 -5.77 -4.61
CA ARG A 88 3.36 -6.88 -5.55
C ARG A 88 4.64 -6.93 -6.36
N GLU A 89 5.26 -8.10 -6.44
CA GLU A 89 6.58 -8.27 -7.03
C GLU A 89 6.59 -9.53 -7.90
N ASN A 90 7.17 -9.46 -9.09
CA ASN A 90 7.46 -10.58 -9.99
C ASN A 90 8.88 -10.42 -10.54
N GLY A 91 9.86 -10.97 -9.82
CA GLY A 91 11.28 -10.70 -10.09
C GLY A 91 11.57 -9.21 -9.94
N SER A 92 12.12 -8.58 -10.98
CA SER A 92 12.47 -7.15 -10.98
C SER A 92 11.34 -6.22 -11.43
N THR A 93 10.14 -6.75 -11.73
CA THR A 93 8.93 -5.94 -11.93
C THR A 93 8.18 -5.87 -10.61
N TRP A 94 7.90 -4.67 -10.12
CA TRP A 94 7.29 -4.50 -8.81
C TRP A 94 6.54 -3.19 -8.66
N VAL A 95 5.59 -3.18 -7.72
CA VAL A 95 4.91 -1.98 -7.23
C VAL A 95 4.82 -2.08 -5.72
N THR A 96 5.19 -1.02 -5.01
CA THR A 96 5.32 -1.06 -3.56
C THR A 96 4.83 0.22 -2.91
N LEU A 97 4.36 0.08 -1.67
CA LEU A 97 4.09 1.16 -0.74
C LEU A 97 4.78 0.82 0.58
N GLU A 98 5.63 1.72 1.04
CA GLU A 98 6.53 1.48 2.17
C GLU A 98 6.76 2.76 2.98
N VAL A 99 7.32 2.59 4.18
CA VAL A 99 7.82 3.68 5.02
C VAL A 99 9.31 3.47 5.17
N GLY A 100 10.10 4.46 4.75
CA GLY A 100 11.55 4.43 4.85
C GLY A 100 12.04 4.63 6.29
N ARG A 101 13.31 4.27 6.54
CA ARG A 101 14.01 4.49 7.82
C ARG A 101 14.03 5.96 8.29
N ASP A 102 13.82 6.88 7.37
CA ASP A 102 13.70 8.31 7.60
C ASP A 102 12.29 8.73 8.07
N GLY A 103 11.38 7.77 8.20
CA GLY A 103 9.99 7.98 8.56
C GLY A 103 9.11 8.45 7.39
N LEU A 104 9.67 8.59 6.19
CA LEU A 104 8.94 9.08 5.03
C LEU A 104 8.24 7.92 4.32
N PRO A 105 6.94 8.03 3.99
CA PRO A 105 6.32 7.07 3.09
C PRO A 105 6.96 7.16 1.71
N ALA A 106 7.01 6.07 0.98
CA ALA A 106 7.44 6.04 -0.39
C ALA A 106 6.67 5.00 -1.17
N THR A 107 6.52 5.24 -2.45
CA THR A 107 6.16 4.21 -3.41
C THR A 107 7.30 4.01 -4.39
N GLY A 108 7.46 2.80 -4.89
CA GLY A 108 8.24 2.62 -6.10
C GLY A 108 7.55 1.68 -7.07
N ILE A 109 7.95 1.82 -8.32
CA ILE A 109 7.45 1.05 -9.44
C ILE A 109 8.65 0.69 -10.29
N ALA A 110 8.74 -0.57 -10.69
CA ALA A 110 9.70 -1.01 -11.69
C ALA A 110 9.04 -1.95 -12.69
N SER A 111 9.54 -1.88 -13.92
CA SER A 111 9.17 -2.80 -15.00
C SER A 111 10.43 -3.24 -15.73
N THR A 112 10.60 -4.56 -15.84
CA THR A 112 11.68 -5.14 -16.65
C THR A 112 11.50 -4.84 -18.14
N ASN A 113 10.27 -4.58 -18.60
CA ASN A 113 10.04 -4.17 -19.98
C ASN A 113 10.46 -2.71 -20.19
N GLY A 114 11.66 -2.53 -20.73
CA GLY A 114 12.28 -1.21 -20.90
C GLY A 114 13.18 -0.77 -19.74
N GLY A 115 13.36 -1.61 -18.71
CA GLY A 115 14.28 -1.33 -17.60
C GLY A 115 13.88 -0.10 -16.78
N TRP A 116 12.58 0.18 -16.69
CA TRP A 116 12.08 1.37 -16.02
C TRP A 116 12.02 1.18 -14.51
N SER A 117 12.40 2.22 -13.77
CA SER A 117 12.12 2.28 -12.34
C SER A 117 11.92 3.71 -11.88
N ILE A 118 11.06 3.89 -10.89
CA ILE A 118 10.87 5.17 -10.20
C ILE A 118 10.64 4.90 -8.71
N ARG A 119 11.13 5.82 -7.88
CA ARG A 119 10.79 5.94 -6.47
C ARG A 119 10.23 7.34 -6.23
N VAL A 120 9.04 7.41 -5.63
CA VAL A 120 8.39 8.67 -5.26
C VAL A 120 8.34 8.72 -3.73
N PRO A 121 9.26 9.46 -3.07
CA PRO A 121 9.22 9.66 -1.62
C PRO A 121 8.12 10.65 -1.25
N GLY A 122 7.60 10.55 -0.03
CA GLY A 122 6.67 11.50 0.56
C GLY A 122 7.36 12.71 1.15
N GLY A 123 6.56 13.74 1.42
CA GLY A 123 7.03 15.02 1.96
C GLY A 123 6.95 15.15 3.48
N ARG A 124 6.28 14.23 4.17
CA ARG A 124 6.15 14.27 5.64
C ARG A 124 6.40 12.90 6.27
N ARG A 125 6.85 12.94 7.52
CA ARG A 125 7.03 11.74 8.34
C ARG A 125 5.67 11.20 8.80
N VAL A 126 5.59 9.89 8.93
CA VAL A 126 4.39 9.14 9.36
C VAL A 126 4.72 8.13 10.47
N ASP A 127 5.93 8.23 11.03
CA ASP A 127 6.46 7.34 12.06
C ASP A 127 6.41 7.98 13.46
N ASP A 128 5.39 8.79 13.70
CA ASP A 128 5.16 9.57 14.93
C ASP A 128 4.24 8.87 15.95
N GLY A 129 3.79 7.65 15.65
CA GLY A 129 2.87 6.90 16.49
C GLY A 129 1.38 7.26 16.32
N HIS A 130 1.02 8.08 15.33
CA HIS A 130 -0.36 8.33 14.92
C HIS A 130 -0.78 7.47 13.71
N TRP A 131 -2.09 7.39 13.48
CA TRP A 131 -2.63 6.72 12.29
C TRP A 131 -2.51 7.64 11.08
N HIS A 132 -1.91 7.10 10.03
CA HIS A 132 -1.78 7.75 8.73
C HIS A 132 -2.42 6.92 7.63
N LEU A 133 -3.11 7.58 6.71
CA LEU A 133 -3.56 6.96 5.47
C LEU A 133 -2.50 7.20 4.40
N ILE A 134 -1.91 6.12 3.90
CA ILE A 134 -0.85 6.20 2.91
C ILE A 134 -1.33 5.48 1.67
N GLY A 135 -1.21 6.09 0.50
CA GLY A 135 -1.66 5.46 -0.74
C GLY A 135 -0.87 5.89 -1.95
N VAL A 136 -0.82 5.03 -2.95
CA VAL A 136 -0.31 5.34 -4.28
C VAL A 136 -1.44 5.20 -5.28
N VAL A 137 -1.61 6.23 -6.11
CA VAL A 137 -2.49 6.22 -7.28
C VAL A 137 -1.61 6.22 -8.52
N VAL A 138 -1.82 5.23 -9.37
CA VAL A 138 -1.12 5.08 -10.64
C VAL A 138 -2.13 5.22 -11.77
N THR A 139 -1.79 6.01 -12.79
CA THR A 139 -2.58 6.17 -14.01
C THR A 139 -1.68 6.04 -15.24
N ARG A 140 -2.28 5.70 -16.38
CA ARG A 140 -1.58 5.80 -17.68
C ARG A 140 -1.14 7.24 -17.91
N ARG A 141 0.09 7.39 -18.41
CA ARG A 141 0.60 8.71 -18.80
C ARG A 141 0.17 9.03 -20.23
N PRO A 142 -0.56 10.14 -20.46
CA PRO A 142 -0.81 10.61 -21.81
C PRO A 142 0.51 11.09 -22.42
N GLY A 143 0.77 10.64 -23.65
CA GLY A 143 1.84 11.13 -24.50
C GLY A 143 1.39 12.32 -25.36
N PRO A 144 2.25 12.74 -26.30
CA PRO A 144 1.91 13.77 -27.27
C PRO A 144 0.58 13.46 -27.96
N PHE A 145 -0.25 14.50 -28.16
CA PHE A 145 -1.55 14.40 -28.83
C PHE A 145 -2.60 13.52 -28.12
N GLY A 146 -2.39 13.21 -26.84
CA GLY A 146 -3.34 12.43 -26.03
C GLY A 146 -3.29 10.92 -26.26
N LEU A 147 -2.29 10.43 -27.00
CA LEU A 147 -2.06 9.01 -27.20
C LEU A 147 -1.41 8.38 -25.96
N ASP A 148 -1.59 7.08 -25.72
CA ASP A 148 -0.93 6.40 -24.61
C ASP A 148 0.59 6.37 -24.86
N SER A 149 1.38 7.03 -24.00
CA SER A 149 2.86 7.05 -24.07
C SER A 149 3.51 5.70 -23.75
N GLY A 150 2.71 4.74 -23.27
CA GLY A 150 3.21 3.53 -22.65
C GLY A 150 3.72 3.74 -21.22
N GLY A 151 3.69 4.98 -20.72
CA GLY A 151 4.19 5.38 -19.41
C GLY A 151 3.14 5.33 -18.30
N VAL A 152 3.56 5.77 -17.11
CA VAL A 152 2.71 5.88 -15.92
C VAL A 152 2.95 7.18 -15.19
N ASP A 153 1.87 7.78 -14.71
CA ASP A 153 1.91 8.84 -13.70
C ASP A 153 1.65 8.21 -12.33
N VAL A 154 2.42 8.64 -11.33
CA VAL A 154 2.41 8.09 -9.98
C VAL A 154 2.19 9.22 -9.01
N ARG A 155 1.16 9.11 -8.16
CA ARG A 155 0.86 10.10 -7.13
C ARG A 155 0.81 9.42 -5.77
N LEU A 156 1.62 9.92 -4.85
CA LEU A 156 1.62 9.49 -3.46
C LEU A 156 0.68 10.38 -2.66
N TRP A 157 -0.27 9.74 -1.99
CA TRP A 157 -1.20 10.32 -1.06
C TRP A 157 -0.75 10.05 0.36
N VAL A 158 -0.81 11.06 1.22
CA VAL A 158 -0.63 10.91 2.66
C VAL A 158 -1.75 11.71 3.33
N ASP A 159 -2.44 11.09 4.28
CA ASP A 159 -3.60 11.55 5.05
C ASP A 159 -4.68 12.26 4.23
N ASP A 160 -4.59 13.58 4.07
CA ASP A 160 -5.61 14.42 3.44
C ASP A 160 -5.19 15.06 2.11
N ASP A 161 -3.96 14.84 1.65
CA ASP A 161 -3.43 15.49 0.45
C ASP A 161 -2.45 14.65 -0.39
N TRP A 162 -2.24 15.11 -1.62
CA TRP A 162 -1.19 14.62 -2.51
C TRP A 162 0.17 15.08 -2.03
N SER A 163 0.94 14.16 -1.48
CA SER A 163 2.25 14.47 -0.91
C SER A 163 3.30 14.72 -1.99
N ARG A 164 3.37 13.85 -3.01
CA ARG A 164 4.32 13.95 -4.13
C ARG A 164 3.78 13.26 -5.38
N ALA A 165 4.37 13.59 -6.52
CA ALA A 165 4.11 12.92 -7.78
C ALA A 165 5.42 12.64 -8.52
N GLY A 166 5.38 11.66 -9.42
CA GLY A 166 6.44 11.31 -10.34
C GLY A 166 5.87 10.59 -11.55
N TYR A 167 6.70 10.31 -12.55
CA TYR A 167 6.25 9.62 -13.75
C TYR A 167 7.37 8.82 -14.40
N ILE A 168 6.99 7.80 -15.17
CA ILE A 168 7.84 7.14 -16.15
C ILE A 168 7.28 7.47 -17.53
N ASP A 169 8.14 7.98 -18.40
CA ASP A 169 7.79 8.32 -19.77
C ASP A 169 8.72 7.60 -20.75
N PRO A 170 8.26 6.49 -21.36
CA PRO A 170 9.02 5.82 -22.39
C PRO A 170 9.21 6.66 -23.67
N GLY A 171 8.40 7.70 -23.87
CA GLY A 171 8.31 8.41 -25.14
C GLY A 171 7.72 7.55 -26.26
N LEU A 172 7.60 8.13 -27.45
CA LEU A 172 6.88 7.53 -28.59
C LEU A 172 7.47 6.19 -29.08
N PHE A 173 8.77 5.98 -28.87
CA PHE A 173 9.50 4.79 -29.34
C PHE A 173 10.05 3.92 -28.22
N GLY A 174 9.83 4.32 -26.96
CA GLY A 174 10.28 3.53 -25.82
C GLY A 174 9.40 2.31 -25.59
N ARG A 175 9.96 1.31 -24.91
CA ARG A 175 9.19 0.14 -24.49
C ARG A 175 8.20 0.56 -23.40
N ALA A 176 6.92 0.30 -23.62
CA ALA A 176 5.87 0.57 -22.65
C ALA A 176 6.14 -0.10 -21.30
N VAL A 177 5.84 0.58 -20.20
CA VAL A 177 5.85 0.00 -18.85
C VAL A 177 4.87 -1.17 -18.80
N ARG A 178 5.32 -2.36 -18.39
CA ARG A 178 4.47 -3.53 -18.14
C ARG A 178 4.49 -3.88 -16.66
N LEU A 179 3.34 -3.77 -16.03
CA LEU A 179 3.11 -4.11 -14.62
C LEU A 179 2.18 -5.32 -14.47
N GLU A 180 2.01 -6.10 -15.53
CA GLU A 180 1.21 -7.33 -15.53
C GLU A 180 1.84 -8.32 -14.54
N MET A 181 1.15 -8.57 -13.44
CA MET A 181 1.61 -9.48 -12.40
C MET A 181 0.44 -10.37 -12.01
N THR A 182 0.68 -11.66 -11.78
CA THR A 182 -0.28 -12.56 -11.11
C THR A 182 0.22 -12.99 -9.73
N THR A 183 1.35 -12.41 -9.30
CA THR A 183 1.96 -12.70 -8.01
C THR A 183 1.10 -12.20 -6.85
N PRO A 184 1.34 -12.70 -5.63
CA PRO A 184 0.51 -12.33 -4.48
C PRO A 184 0.60 -10.84 -4.16
N VAL A 185 -0.49 -10.28 -3.62
CA VAL A 185 -0.40 -9.02 -2.86
C VAL A 185 0.16 -9.36 -1.49
N VAL A 186 1.28 -8.73 -1.12
CA VAL A 186 1.97 -8.98 0.14
C VAL A 186 1.87 -7.75 1.02
N VAL A 187 1.40 -7.96 2.25
CA VAL A 187 1.33 -6.96 3.31
C VAL A 187 2.37 -7.32 4.38
N GLY A 188 3.14 -6.33 4.83
CA GLY A 188 4.05 -6.50 5.96
C GLY A 188 5.45 -7.05 5.65
N ARG A 189 5.74 -7.46 4.41
CA ARG A 189 7.09 -7.90 3.99
C ARG A 189 7.30 -7.73 2.49
N SER A 190 8.54 -7.56 2.04
CA SER A 190 8.92 -7.65 0.62
C SER A 190 9.35 -9.07 0.26
N ALA A 191 9.12 -9.50 -0.98
CA ALA A 191 9.65 -10.77 -1.47
C ALA A 191 11.19 -10.76 -1.55
N ALA A 192 11.81 -9.58 -1.66
CA ALA A 192 13.26 -9.37 -1.68
C ALA A 192 13.93 -9.33 -0.28
N GLY A 193 13.23 -9.74 0.79
CA GLY A 193 13.84 -9.86 2.12
C GLY A 193 13.93 -8.56 2.92
N ALA A 194 13.13 -7.54 2.59
CA ALA A 194 12.97 -6.36 3.47
C ALA A 194 12.57 -6.80 4.90
N SER A 195 12.98 -6.00 5.89
CA SER A 195 12.64 -6.26 7.28
C SER A 195 11.12 -6.40 7.44
N PRO A 196 10.66 -7.34 8.29
CA PRO A 196 9.25 -7.44 8.61
C PRO A 196 8.74 -6.09 9.11
N LEU A 197 7.50 -5.75 8.75
CA LEU A 197 6.82 -4.59 9.31
C LEU A 197 6.83 -4.70 10.83
N VAL A 198 7.31 -3.65 11.49
CA VAL A 198 7.20 -3.47 12.94
C VAL A 198 6.26 -2.28 13.14
N GLY A 199 4.99 -2.53 13.43
CA GLY A 199 3.98 -1.47 13.55
C GLY A 199 2.56 -2.02 13.47
N GLU A 200 1.60 -1.12 13.34
CA GLU A 200 0.20 -1.46 13.06
C GLU A 200 -0.08 -1.12 11.60
N ALA A 201 -0.45 -2.12 10.81
CA ALA A 201 -0.99 -1.91 9.49
C ALA A 201 -2.49 -2.16 9.58
N GLY A 202 -3.29 -1.09 9.50
CA GLY A 202 -4.73 -1.21 9.44
C GLY A 202 -5.19 -1.84 8.11
N PRO A 203 -6.46 -1.63 7.72
CA PRO A 203 -6.97 -2.13 6.46
C PRO A 203 -6.09 -1.70 5.28
N VAL A 204 -5.78 -2.66 4.42
CA VAL A 204 -5.04 -2.48 3.18
C VAL A 204 -5.97 -2.77 2.02
N ALA A 205 -6.04 -1.87 1.04
CA ALA A 205 -6.90 -2.04 -0.11
C ALA A 205 -6.15 -1.84 -1.43
N VAL A 206 -6.49 -2.66 -2.42
CA VAL A 206 -6.01 -2.55 -3.80
C VAL A 206 -7.22 -2.40 -4.71
N PHE A 207 -7.18 -1.41 -5.60
CA PHE A 207 -8.22 -1.09 -6.57
C PHE A 207 -7.63 -1.18 -7.97
N THR A 208 -8.37 -1.74 -8.93
CA THR A 208 -8.02 -1.76 -10.36
C THR A 208 -8.37 -0.44 -11.08
N ARG A 209 -8.52 0.64 -10.32
CA ARG A 209 -8.84 1.99 -10.79
C ARG A 209 -8.09 3.04 -9.98
N ALA A 210 -7.94 4.23 -10.55
CA ALA A 210 -7.45 5.38 -9.83
C ALA A 210 -8.55 5.95 -8.92
N LEU A 211 -8.25 6.11 -7.63
CA LEU A 211 -9.13 6.84 -6.71
C LEU A 211 -8.94 8.34 -6.88
N SER A 212 -10.05 9.10 -6.80
CA SER A 212 -10.00 10.56 -6.79
C SER A 212 -9.55 11.10 -5.42
N ALA A 213 -9.12 12.36 -5.38
CA ALA A 213 -8.82 13.04 -4.11
C ALA A 213 -10.03 13.06 -3.17
N SER A 214 -11.26 13.21 -3.68
CA SER A 214 -12.47 13.18 -2.86
C SER A 214 -12.71 11.81 -2.23
N GLN A 215 -12.47 10.72 -2.97
CA GLN A 215 -12.55 9.36 -2.43
C GLN A 215 -11.48 9.11 -1.38
N MET A 216 -10.23 9.54 -1.63
CA MET A 216 -9.14 9.42 -0.68
C MET A 216 -9.42 10.20 0.62
N ARG A 217 -9.93 11.43 0.53
CA ARG A 217 -10.36 12.21 1.72
C ARG A 217 -11.53 11.56 2.44
N GLY A 218 -12.47 10.95 1.72
CA GLY A 218 -13.57 10.20 2.34
C GLY A 218 -13.07 9.04 3.19
N VAL A 219 -12.04 8.31 2.73
CA VAL A 219 -11.37 7.27 3.52
C VAL A 219 -10.61 7.90 4.69
N TRP A 220 -9.89 9.01 4.50
CA TRP A 220 -9.19 9.69 5.58
C TRP A 220 -10.14 10.18 6.68
N GLY A 221 -11.31 10.70 6.32
CA GLY A 221 -12.31 11.20 7.26
C GLY A 221 -12.83 10.16 8.25
N VAL A 222 -12.59 8.87 8.00
CA VAL A 222 -12.88 7.77 8.93
C VAL A 222 -11.61 7.26 9.62
N VAL A 223 -10.76 8.17 10.11
CA VAL A 223 -9.52 7.82 10.84
C VAL A 223 -9.80 6.75 11.91
N PRO A 224 -9.00 5.66 11.98
CA PRO A 224 -9.14 4.69 13.06
C PRO A 224 -9.00 5.35 14.43
N ASP A 225 -9.84 4.93 15.39
CA ASP A 225 -9.75 5.42 16.77
C ASP A 225 -8.31 5.32 17.31
N GLN A 226 -7.91 6.30 18.11
CA GLN A 226 -6.63 6.29 18.80
C GLN A 226 -6.63 5.17 19.85
N SER A 227 -6.31 3.93 19.44
CA SER A 227 -5.91 2.89 20.39
C SER A 227 -4.66 3.39 21.14
N ALA A 228 -4.47 2.97 22.41
CA ALA A 228 -3.43 3.42 23.34
C ALA A 228 -2.08 3.86 22.72
N GLU A 229 -1.39 4.83 23.34
CA GLU A 229 -0.07 5.35 22.92
C GLU A 229 0.81 4.27 22.30
N PHE A 230 1.27 4.48 21.07
CA PHE A 230 2.33 3.66 20.48
C PHE A 230 3.63 4.00 21.21
N ARG A 231 3.89 3.35 22.35
CA ARG A 231 5.20 3.41 22.99
C ARG A 231 6.11 2.48 22.22
N GLY A 232 7.01 3.07 21.43
CA GLY A 232 7.85 2.39 20.44
C GLY A 232 8.77 1.28 20.94
N TRP A 233 8.67 0.86 22.20
CA TRP A 233 9.35 -0.29 22.77
C TRP A 233 8.48 -0.86 23.89
N GLY A 234 8.05 -2.13 23.81
CA GLY A 234 7.39 -2.79 24.93
C GLY A 234 6.51 -3.97 24.53
N ILE A 235 6.88 -5.15 25.04
CA ILE A 235 6.02 -6.33 25.15
C ILE A 235 4.66 -5.89 25.71
N ALA A 236 3.57 -6.32 25.07
CA ALA A 236 2.26 -6.27 25.71
C ALA A 236 2.28 -7.29 26.87
N ILE A 237 2.23 -6.80 28.10
CA ILE A 237 1.92 -7.62 29.28
C ILE A 237 0.40 -7.64 29.42
#